data_AF-A0A4S0SB84-F1
#
_entry.id   AF-A0A4S0SB84-F1
#
_cell.length_a   1.000
_cell.length_b   1.000
_cell.length_c   1.000
_cell.angle_alpha   90.00
_cell.angle_beta   90.00
_cell.angle_gamma   90.00
#
_symmetry.space_group_name_H-M   'P 1'
#
loop_
_entity.id
_entity.type
_entity.pdbx_description
1 polymer ?
#
loop_
_entity_poly.entity_id
_entity_poly.type
_entity_poly.pdbx_seq_one_letter_code
_entity_poly.pdbx_strand_id
1 'polypeptide(L)'
;MAGILAPVANAQAACPIELAVYGDAQSGAEIDFTPTGTSATVTNTFRLILDNNVVLNGIVMWTQDVSRPNGALMYKCPEGDVTGAELAACTLWNGVIYTADDKGAVGLLPAEGVEAPKTLILPDLGPVLRQSRAYGGGTGFSKVPSDVFSMKGCQE
;
A
#
# COMPACT_ATOMS: atom_id res chain seq x y z
N MET A 1 -1.95 38.73 36.82
CA MET A 1 -1.00 37.61 36.66
C MET A 1 -1.15 37.11 35.23
N ALA A 2 -0.13 37.26 34.40
CA ALA A 2 -0.17 36.83 33.00
C ALA A 2 0.12 35.33 32.93
N GLY A 3 -0.84 34.55 32.43
CA GLY A 3 -0.67 33.11 32.20
C GLY A 3 0.11 32.88 30.92
N ILE A 4 1.21 32.13 31.02
CA ILE A 4 1.99 31.65 29.87
C ILE A 4 1.27 30.42 29.31
N LEU A 5 0.67 30.56 28.12
CA LEU A 5 0.19 29.42 27.33
C LEU A 5 1.41 28.80 26.63
N ALA A 6 1.84 27.62 27.09
CA ALA A 6 2.85 26.84 26.39
C ALA A 6 2.24 26.26 25.11
N PRO A 7 2.93 26.36 23.95
CA PRO A 7 2.48 25.70 22.73
C PRO A 7 2.57 24.18 22.93
N VAL A 8 1.47 23.48 22.72
CA VAL A 8 1.45 22.03 22.66
C VAL A 8 2.17 21.65 21.37
N ALA A 9 3.42 21.18 21.47
CA ALA A 9 4.07 20.54 20.35
C ALA A 9 3.27 19.28 20.03
N ASN A 10 2.62 19.24 18.86
CA ASN A 10 2.16 17.97 18.31
C ASN A 10 3.41 17.12 18.14
N ALA A 11 3.61 16.17 19.05
CA ALA A 11 4.51 15.06 18.81
C ALA A 11 3.94 14.33 17.59
N GLN A 12 4.43 14.68 16.40
CA GLN A 12 4.35 13.79 15.27
C GLN A 12 5.16 12.58 15.73
N ALA A 13 4.47 11.56 16.26
CA ALA A 13 5.05 10.24 16.34
C ALA A 13 5.68 9.99 14.97
N ALA A 14 6.94 9.54 14.94
CA ALA A 14 7.56 9.15 13.69
C ALA A 14 6.55 8.26 12.96
N CYS A 15 6.26 8.57 11.70
CA CYS A 15 5.33 7.81 10.88
C CYS A 15 6.15 6.83 10.06
N PRO A 16 6.60 5.70 10.63
CA PRO A 16 7.33 4.75 9.82
C PRO A 16 6.36 4.11 8.82
N ILE A 17 6.89 3.69 7.67
CA ILE A 17 6.08 3.20 6.54
C ILE A 17 5.14 2.06 6.93
N GLU A 18 5.52 1.19 7.86
CA GLU A 18 4.71 0.06 8.33
C GLU A 18 3.46 0.46 9.13
N LEU A 19 3.30 1.74 9.49
CA LEU A 19 2.11 2.27 10.15
C LEU A 19 1.31 3.22 9.25
N ALA A 20 1.82 3.54 8.07
CA ALA A 20 1.27 4.60 7.22
C ALA A 20 -0.04 4.17 6.54
N VAL A 21 -0.92 5.16 6.35
CA VAL A 21 -2.18 5.03 5.61
C VAL A 21 -2.18 6.04 4.47
N TYR A 22 -2.53 5.57 3.27
CA TYR A 22 -2.63 6.38 2.06
C TYR A 22 -4.03 6.29 1.47
N GLY A 23 -4.46 7.33 0.76
CA GLY A 23 -5.79 7.39 0.15
C GLY A 23 -5.77 7.92 -1.27
N ASP A 24 -6.69 7.39 -2.07
CA ASP A 24 -7.08 7.96 -3.36
C ASP A 24 -8.35 8.81 -3.17
N ALA A 25 -8.22 10.11 -3.43
CA ALA A 25 -9.31 11.07 -3.27
C ALA A 25 -10.49 10.83 -4.22
N GLN A 26 -10.28 10.15 -5.37
CA GLN A 26 -11.33 9.95 -6.36
C GLN A 26 -12.18 8.70 -6.07
N SER A 27 -11.53 7.55 -5.83
CA SER A 27 -12.24 6.30 -5.56
C SER A 27 -12.67 6.13 -4.10
N GLY A 28 -11.95 6.78 -3.18
CA GLY A 28 -12.03 6.50 -1.75
C GLY A 28 -11.28 5.23 -1.33
N ALA A 29 -10.47 4.65 -2.22
CA ALA A 29 -9.60 3.52 -1.90
C ALA A 29 -8.49 3.93 -0.94
N GLU A 30 -8.09 3.00 -0.08
CA GLU A 30 -7.05 3.21 0.92
C GLU A 30 -5.98 2.12 0.84
N ILE A 31 -4.73 2.52 1.12
CA ILE A 31 -3.62 1.59 1.32
C ILE A 31 -3.19 1.70 2.77
N ASP A 32 -3.37 0.60 3.51
CA ASP A 32 -2.95 0.45 4.90
C ASP A 32 -1.69 -0.39 4.95
N PHE A 33 -0.59 0.15 5.45
CA PHE A 33 0.57 -0.66 5.79
C PHE A 33 0.40 -1.29 7.18
N THR A 34 1.03 -2.44 7.37
CA THR A 34 1.10 -3.11 8.67
C THR A 34 2.50 -3.70 8.87
N PRO A 35 3.00 -3.81 10.11
CA PRO A 35 4.25 -4.49 10.38
C PRO A 35 4.28 -5.91 9.80
N THR A 36 5.33 -6.21 9.03
CA THR A 36 5.50 -7.46 8.28
C THR A 36 5.86 -8.64 9.20
N GLY A 37 6.39 -8.37 10.39
CA GLY A 37 6.84 -9.39 11.33
C GLY A 37 8.15 -10.04 10.90
N THR A 38 8.35 -11.33 11.17
CA THR A 38 9.64 -12.03 11.01
C THR A 38 9.83 -12.66 9.63
N SER A 39 9.39 -12.00 8.55
CA SER A 39 9.60 -12.52 7.20
C SER A 39 11.04 -12.30 6.73
N ALA A 40 11.65 -13.32 6.11
CA ALA A 40 12.99 -13.21 5.55
C ALA A 40 13.02 -12.56 4.16
N THR A 41 11.87 -12.52 3.46
CA THR A 41 11.78 -12.10 2.05
C THR A 41 10.83 -10.93 1.84
N VAL A 42 9.77 -10.83 2.64
CA VAL A 42 8.82 -9.72 2.58
C VAL A 42 9.39 -8.57 3.39
N THR A 43 9.49 -7.40 2.76
CA THR A 43 10.01 -6.17 3.39
C THR A 43 8.93 -5.23 3.84
N ASN A 44 7.73 -5.31 3.24
CA ASN A 44 6.59 -4.49 3.62
C ASN A 44 5.31 -5.29 3.37
N THR A 45 4.34 -5.13 4.26
CA THR A 45 3.01 -5.72 4.14
C THR A 45 1.99 -4.60 4.14
N PHE A 46 1.01 -4.70 3.25
CA PHE A 46 -0.04 -3.70 3.14
C PHE A 46 -1.36 -4.31 2.68
N ARG A 47 -2.43 -3.54 2.74
CA ARG A 47 -3.74 -3.90 2.16
C ARG A 47 -4.22 -2.76 1.29
N LEU A 48 -4.73 -3.08 0.10
CA LEU A 48 -5.52 -2.16 -0.69
C LEU A 48 -7.00 -2.41 -0.38
N ILE A 49 -7.65 -1.41 0.20
CA ILE A 49 -9.06 -1.42 0.61
C ILE A 49 -9.84 -0.63 -0.44
N LEU A 50 -10.80 -1.28 -1.07
CA LEU A 50 -11.65 -0.74 -2.12
C LEU A 50 -13.10 -0.62 -1.64
N ASP A 51 -13.97 -0.04 -2.47
CA ASP A 51 -15.40 -0.01 -2.20
C ASP A 51 -15.99 -1.43 -2.10
N ASN A 52 -17.18 -1.54 -1.49
CA ASN A 52 -17.85 -2.81 -1.20
C ASN A 52 -17.05 -3.76 -0.28
N ASN A 53 -16.17 -3.20 0.56
CA ASN A 53 -15.31 -3.94 1.50
C ASN A 53 -14.40 -4.98 0.81
N VAL A 54 -14.05 -4.73 -0.46
CA VAL A 54 -13.09 -5.57 -1.17
C VAL A 54 -11.69 -5.23 -0.71
N VAL A 55 -10.96 -6.24 -0.24
CA VAL A 55 -9.59 -6.11 0.24
C VAL A 55 -8.67 -6.96 -0.63
N LEU A 56 -7.57 -6.36 -1.08
CA LEU A 56 -6.46 -7.05 -1.71
C LEU A 56 -5.27 -7.04 -0.76
N ASN A 57 -4.70 -8.21 -0.51
CA ASN A 57 -3.55 -8.35 0.38
C ASN A 57 -2.27 -8.04 -0.41
N GLY A 58 -1.49 -7.10 0.10
CA GLY A 58 -0.26 -6.60 -0.50
C GLY A 58 0.98 -7.11 0.22
N ILE A 59 1.95 -7.58 -0.55
CA ILE A 59 3.30 -7.85 -0.04
C ILE A 59 4.32 -7.16 -0.94
N VAL A 60 5.46 -6.78 -0.38
CA VAL A 60 6.61 -6.25 -1.11
C VAL A 60 7.82 -7.12 -0.85
N MET A 61 8.52 -7.50 -1.92
CA MET A 61 9.79 -8.20 -1.85
C MET A 61 10.84 -7.45 -2.65
N TRP A 62 12.05 -7.37 -2.12
CA TRP A 62 13.18 -6.81 -2.85
C TRP A 62 13.84 -7.89 -3.68
N THR A 63 13.86 -7.69 -5.00
CA THR A 63 14.51 -8.63 -5.92
C THR A 63 16.03 -8.51 -5.83
N GLN A 64 16.72 -9.65 -5.73
CA GLN A 64 18.18 -9.68 -5.57
C GLN A 64 18.94 -9.27 -6.83
N ASP A 65 18.40 -9.54 -8.01
CA ASP A 65 19.08 -9.27 -9.29
C ASP A 65 19.04 -7.79 -9.69
N VAL A 66 17.87 -7.14 -9.52
CA VAL A 66 17.69 -5.70 -9.71
C VAL A 66 16.99 -5.17 -8.46
N SER A 67 17.72 -4.48 -7.60
CA SER A 67 17.24 -4.01 -6.30
C SER A 67 16.05 -3.05 -6.45
N ARG A 68 14.83 -3.60 -6.31
CA ARG A 68 13.55 -2.91 -6.49
C ARG A 68 12.52 -3.50 -5.51
N PRO A 69 11.67 -2.65 -4.88
CA PRO A 69 10.54 -3.10 -4.09
C PRO A 69 9.41 -3.56 -5.01
N ASN A 70 9.40 -4.84 -5.37
CA ASN A 70 8.34 -5.43 -6.18
C ASN A 70 7.17 -5.80 -5.28
N GLY A 71 6.05 -5.10 -5.48
CA GLY A 71 4.80 -5.36 -4.82
C GLY A 71 3.96 -6.39 -5.59
N ALA A 72 3.13 -7.12 -4.86
CA ALA A 72 2.07 -7.97 -5.40
C ALA A 72 0.78 -7.75 -4.62
N LEU A 73 -0.36 -7.66 -5.31
CA LEU A 73 -1.69 -7.56 -4.73
C LEU A 73 -2.50 -8.82 -5.04
N MET A 74 -2.85 -9.55 -4.00
CA MET A 74 -3.57 -10.81 -4.05
C MET A 74 -5.04 -10.65 -3.70
N TYR A 75 -5.92 -11.30 -4.45
CA TYR A 75 -7.35 -11.31 -4.18
C TYR A 75 -7.87 -12.73 -3.94
N LYS A 76 -8.29 -13.00 -2.69
CA LYS A 76 -8.86 -14.29 -2.27
C LYS A 76 -8.00 -15.48 -2.70
N CYS A 77 -6.68 -15.39 -2.49
CA CYS A 77 -5.78 -16.50 -2.73
C CYS A 77 -6.07 -17.65 -1.77
N PRO A 78 -5.94 -18.91 -2.22
CA PRO A 78 -5.99 -20.06 -1.33
C PRO A 78 -4.85 -20.00 -0.30
N GLU A 79 -5.06 -20.65 0.84
CA GLU A 79 -4.05 -20.81 1.89
C GLU A 79 -3.56 -22.26 1.93
N GLY A 80 -2.36 -22.49 2.47
CA GLY A 80 -1.76 -23.82 2.59
C GLY A 80 -0.85 -24.19 1.42
N ASP A 81 -0.96 -25.42 0.94
CA ASP A 81 -0.15 -25.93 -0.17
C ASP A 81 -0.67 -25.37 -1.50
N VAL A 82 -0.13 -24.22 -1.89
CA VAL A 82 -0.53 -23.49 -3.10
C VAL A 82 0.50 -23.70 -4.21
N THR A 83 0.01 -24.04 -5.40
CA THR A 83 0.86 -24.08 -6.58
C THR A 83 1.20 -22.68 -7.08
N GLY A 84 2.31 -22.54 -7.80
CA GLY A 84 2.65 -21.26 -8.45
C GLY A 84 1.58 -20.78 -9.44
N ALA A 85 0.84 -21.70 -10.08
CA ALA A 85 -0.24 -21.36 -11.00
C ALA A 85 -1.46 -20.80 -10.26
N GLU A 86 -1.82 -21.36 -9.10
CA GLU A 86 -2.90 -20.83 -8.26
C GLU A 86 -2.56 -19.45 -7.71
N LEU A 87 -1.32 -19.27 -7.23
CA LEU A 87 -0.84 -17.98 -6.74
C LEU A 87 -0.82 -16.92 -7.85
N ALA A 88 -0.35 -17.28 -9.05
CA ALA A 88 -0.37 -16.40 -10.21
C ALA A 88 -1.80 -16.05 -10.63
N ALA A 89 -2.70 -17.03 -10.63
CA ALA A 89 -4.10 -16.80 -10.96
C ALA A 89 -4.76 -15.85 -9.96
N CYS A 90 -4.40 -15.92 -8.67
CA CYS A 90 -5.01 -15.09 -7.65
C CYS A 90 -4.34 -13.72 -7.40
N THR A 91 -3.15 -13.50 -7.96
CA THR A 91 -2.44 -12.21 -7.98
C THR A 91 -3.02 -11.31 -9.07
N LEU A 92 -3.56 -10.16 -8.68
CA LEU A 92 -4.21 -9.24 -9.61
C LEU A 92 -3.25 -8.20 -10.17
N TRP A 93 -2.30 -7.73 -9.36
CA TRP A 93 -1.32 -6.74 -9.76
C TRP A 93 0.07 -7.12 -9.23
N ASN A 94 1.10 -6.83 -10.01
CA ASN A 94 2.49 -6.98 -9.64
C ASN A 94 3.31 -5.87 -10.32
N GLY A 95 4.16 -5.19 -9.56
CA GLY A 95 5.00 -4.12 -10.09
C GLY A 95 5.87 -3.45 -9.04
N VAL A 96 6.78 -2.58 -9.50
CA VAL A 96 7.62 -1.78 -8.60
C VAL A 96 6.79 -0.67 -7.97
N ILE A 97 6.88 -0.52 -6.65
CA ILE A 97 6.25 0.60 -5.94
C ILE A 97 7.23 1.76 -5.85
N TYR A 98 6.81 2.91 -6.38
CA TYR A 98 7.54 4.16 -6.29
C TYR A 98 6.91 5.09 -5.26
N THR A 99 7.67 6.10 -4.88
CA THR A 99 7.29 7.11 -3.91
C THR A 99 7.56 8.49 -4.48
N ALA A 100 6.89 9.51 -3.97
CA ALA A 100 7.30 10.89 -4.21
C ALA A 100 7.31 11.68 -2.89
N ASP A 101 8.31 12.55 -2.76
CA ASP A 101 8.40 13.50 -1.65
C ASP A 101 7.59 14.78 -1.92
N ASP A 102 7.65 15.73 -0.98
CA ASP A 102 6.97 17.02 -1.06
C ASP A 102 7.48 17.93 -2.20
N LYS A 103 8.64 17.62 -2.77
CA LYS A 103 9.25 18.32 -3.91
C LYS A 103 9.02 17.59 -5.22
N GLY A 104 8.33 16.46 -5.20
CA GLY A 104 8.08 15.60 -6.36
C GLY A 104 9.28 14.77 -6.79
N ALA A 105 10.31 14.62 -5.93
CA ALA A 105 11.41 13.71 -6.20
C ALA A 105 10.92 12.26 -6.07
N VAL A 106 11.11 11.48 -7.13
CA VAL A 106 10.66 10.09 -7.19
C VAL A 106 11.71 9.17 -6.58
N GLY A 107 11.27 8.31 -5.65
CA GLY A 107 12.09 7.31 -4.98
C GLY A 107 11.49 5.91 -5.06
N LEU A 108 12.16 4.96 -4.41
CA LEU A 108 11.62 3.62 -4.18
C LEU A 108 10.91 3.57 -2.83
N LEU A 109 9.97 2.62 -2.68
CA LEU A 109 9.39 2.32 -1.38
C LEU A 109 10.48 1.96 -0.37
N PRO A 110 10.54 2.61 0.81
CA PRO A 110 11.56 2.30 1.81
C PRO A 110 11.20 1.03 2.61
N ALA A 111 12.19 0.48 3.31
CA ALA A 111 11.99 -0.60 4.26
C ALA A 111 11.29 -0.11 5.56
N GLU A 112 10.79 -1.04 6.37
CA GLU A 112 10.20 -0.73 7.69
C GLU A 112 11.16 0.07 8.59
N GLY A 113 10.58 0.90 9.46
CA GLY A 113 11.29 1.81 10.37
C GLY A 113 11.74 3.12 9.74
N VAL A 114 11.61 3.27 8.41
CA VAL A 114 11.90 4.53 7.70
C VAL A 114 10.64 5.37 7.59
N GLU A 115 10.80 6.70 7.67
CA GLU A 115 9.70 7.65 7.52
C GLU A 115 8.91 7.43 6.23
N ALA A 116 7.59 7.40 6.36
CA ALA A 116 6.65 7.21 5.28
C ALA A 116 6.69 8.41 4.30
N PRO A 117 6.87 8.16 2.99
CA PRO A 117 6.82 9.21 1.98
C PRO A 117 5.41 9.80 1.87
N LYS A 118 5.28 10.99 1.29
CA LYS A 118 3.98 11.68 1.14
C LYS A 118 3.08 11.05 0.08
N THR A 119 3.67 10.41 -0.91
CA THR A 119 2.93 9.84 -2.03
C THR A 119 3.45 8.45 -2.38
N LEU A 120 2.53 7.55 -2.69
CA LEU A 120 2.80 6.26 -3.31
C LEU A 120 2.34 6.26 -4.75
N ILE A 121 3.08 5.53 -5.58
CA ILE A 121 2.80 5.35 -7.00
C ILE A 121 2.90 3.84 -7.27
N LEU A 122 1.76 3.25 -7.65
CA LEU A 122 1.62 1.85 -8.06
C LEU A 122 1.29 1.85 -9.57
N PRO A 123 2.31 1.73 -10.44
CA PRO A 123 2.11 1.86 -11.88
C PRO A 123 1.07 0.89 -12.43
N ASP A 124 0.20 1.39 -13.30
CA ASP A 124 -0.86 0.63 -14.00
C ASP A 124 -1.89 -0.05 -13.08
N LEU A 125 -1.95 0.30 -11.79
CA LEU A 125 -2.87 -0.29 -10.83
C LEU A 125 -4.33 -0.20 -11.30
N GLY A 126 -4.79 1.00 -11.63
CA GLY A 126 -6.17 1.26 -12.03
C GLY A 126 -6.58 0.44 -13.27
N PRO A 127 -5.85 0.54 -14.40
CA PRO A 127 -6.12 -0.26 -15.60
C PRO A 127 -6.12 -1.77 -15.34
N VAL A 128 -5.14 -2.28 -14.58
CA VAL A 128 -5.02 -3.71 -14.24
C VAL A 128 -6.22 -4.16 -13.40
N LEU A 129 -6.56 -3.40 -12.36
CA LEU A 129 -7.68 -3.74 -11.48
C LEU A 129 -9.01 -3.67 -12.21
N ARG A 130 -9.23 -2.71 -13.11
CA ARG A 130 -10.43 -2.63 -13.96
C ARG A 130 -10.65 -3.89 -14.82
N GLN A 131 -9.57 -4.54 -15.24
CA GLN A 131 -9.64 -5.76 -16.05
C GLN A 131 -9.67 -7.04 -15.19
N SER A 132 -9.49 -6.90 -13.88
CA SER A 132 -9.43 -8.03 -12.97
C SER A 132 -10.80 -8.66 -12.74
N ARG A 133 -10.80 -9.93 -12.33
CA ARG A 133 -12.02 -10.64 -11.90
C ARG A 133 -12.67 -10.07 -10.62
N ALA A 134 -11.97 -9.18 -9.91
CA ALA A 134 -12.49 -8.54 -8.70
C ALA A 134 -13.30 -7.27 -9.02
N TYR A 135 -13.20 -6.77 -10.26
CA TYR A 135 -13.95 -5.60 -10.72
C TYR A 135 -15.33 -5.98 -11.25
N GLY A 136 -16.35 -5.27 -10.76
CA GLY A 136 -17.74 -5.53 -11.15
C GLY A 136 -18.33 -6.81 -10.54
N GLY A 137 -19.62 -7.05 -10.80
CA GLY A 137 -20.38 -8.15 -10.22
C GLY A 137 -20.89 -7.85 -8.80
N GLY A 138 -21.73 -8.74 -8.25
CA GLY A 138 -22.46 -8.48 -7.00
C GLY A 138 -21.61 -8.38 -5.73
N THR A 139 -20.38 -8.89 -5.73
CA THR A 139 -19.47 -8.89 -4.56
C THR A 139 -18.09 -8.27 -4.87
N GLY A 140 -17.92 -7.71 -6.06
CA GLY A 140 -16.69 -7.03 -6.48
C GLY A 140 -16.69 -5.54 -6.16
N PHE A 141 -15.56 -4.88 -6.37
CA PHE A 141 -15.44 -3.43 -6.23
C PHE A 141 -15.94 -2.75 -7.53
N SER A 142 -16.42 -1.51 -7.42
CA SER A 142 -17.01 -0.78 -8.55
C SER A 142 -16.28 0.52 -8.87
N LYS A 143 -15.52 1.06 -7.91
CA LYS A 143 -14.70 2.26 -8.09
C LYS A 143 -13.26 1.86 -8.31
N VAL A 144 -12.77 2.11 -9.52
CA VAL A 144 -11.37 1.83 -9.88
C VAL A 144 -10.48 2.89 -9.21
N PRO A 145 -9.46 2.49 -8.44
CA PRO A 145 -8.53 3.44 -7.86
C PRO A 145 -7.61 4.05 -8.91
N SER A 146 -7.05 5.21 -8.57
CA SER A 146 -5.88 5.78 -9.24
C SER A 146 -4.63 4.93 -9.03
N ASP A 147 -3.58 5.23 -9.78
CA ASP A 147 -2.23 4.67 -9.59
C ASP A 147 -1.45 5.42 -8.49
N VAL A 148 -1.98 6.56 -8.03
CA VAL A 148 -1.29 7.47 -7.10
C VAL A 148 -2.13 7.66 -5.84
N PHE A 149 -1.50 7.49 -4.67
CA PHE A 149 -2.14 7.62 -3.36
C PHE A 149 -1.37 8.61 -2.50
N SER A 150 -2.10 9.45 -1.76
CA SER A 150 -1.54 10.47 -0.88
C SER A 150 -1.64 10.05 0.59
N MET A 151 -0.61 10.34 1.38
CA MET A 151 -0.56 10.01 2.80
C MET A 151 -1.71 10.70 3.55
N LYS A 152 -2.50 9.91 4.26
CA LYS A 152 -3.59 10.37 5.13
C LYS A 152 -3.12 10.55 6.58
N GLY A 153 -2.19 9.72 7.02
CA GLY A 153 -1.69 9.68 8.40
C GLY A 153 -1.06 8.34 8.72
N CYS A 154 -0.98 8.03 10.01
CA CYS A 154 -0.41 6.79 10.52
C CYS A 154 -1.42 6.19 11.50
N GLN A 155 -1.40 4.87 11.60
CA GLN A 155 -2.15 4.14 12.61
C GLN A 155 -1.52 4.39 13.99
N GLU A 156 -2.36 4.55 15.02
CA GLU A 156 -1.96 4.71 16.43
C GLU A 156 -1.78 3.37 17.15
#